data_AF-A0A834MGE6-F1
#
_entry.id   AF-A0A834MGE6-F1
#
_cell.length_a   1.000
_cell.length_b   1.000
_cell.length_c   1.000
_cell.angle_alpha   90.00
_cell.angle_beta   90.00
_cell.angle_gamma   90.00
#
_symmetry.space_group_name_H-M   'P 1'
#
loop_
_entity.id
_entity.type
_entity.pdbx_description
1 polymer ?
#
loop_
_entity_poly.entity_id
_entity_poly.type
_entity_poly.pdbx_seq_one_letter_code
_entity_poly.pdbx_strand_id
1 'polypeptide(L)'
;MDITNVSEQNVTASQNSSVIPKEKRGPKLTFQETGSENTFMFAQSNTFIQIDGDIIQTFQLRLCRQISFQFRTRLPHGLLVYHNVKVPNGIQLQPYALYIIVQQGQLKVVHVYGKHSTALTVGRSLNNDQWHTVTVSHDSVSHVPNTGIVIILQELTRNKKN
;
A
#
# COMPACT_ATOMS: atom_id res chain seq x y z
N MET A 1 2.98 10.32 9.27
CA MET A 1 2.79 8.89 9.63
C MET A 1 4.11 8.19 9.40
N ASP A 2 4.51 7.28 10.27
CA ASP A 2 5.87 6.73 10.26
C ASP A 2 5.83 5.22 10.01
N ILE A 3 6.88 4.69 9.39
CA ILE A 3 6.99 3.26 9.09
C ILE A 3 8.22 2.67 9.77
N THR A 4 8.08 1.45 10.25
CA THR A 4 9.21 0.61 10.69
C THR A 4 9.61 -0.27 9.52
N ASN A 5 10.81 -0.09 8.99
CA ASN A 5 11.32 -0.94 7.93
C ASN A 5 11.67 -2.32 8.50
N VAL A 6 11.11 -3.40 7.95
CA VAL A 6 11.26 -4.77 8.51
C VAL A 6 12.41 -5.54 7.83
N SER A 7 13.14 -4.93 6.90
CA SER A 7 14.31 -5.52 6.26
C SER A 7 15.47 -4.52 6.19
N GLU A 8 16.47 -4.77 7.04
CA GLU A 8 17.90 -4.36 6.99
C GLU A 8 18.39 -3.69 8.28
N GLN A 9 19.33 -4.40 8.94
CA GLN A 9 20.15 -3.91 10.04
C GLN A 9 21.34 -3.11 9.50
N ASN A 10 21.72 -2.09 10.27
CA ASN A 10 22.98 -1.32 10.28
C ASN A 10 23.25 -0.35 9.12
N VAL A 11 23.01 0.94 9.36
CA VAL A 11 23.79 2.03 8.76
C VAL A 11 24.21 3.01 9.86
N THR A 12 25.52 3.25 9.93
CA THR A 12 26.22 4.09 10.89
C THR A 12 25.89 5.58 10.64
N ALA A 13 25.35 6.27 11.63
CA ALA A 13 24.91 7.66 11.51
C ALA A 13 26.09 8.64 11.59
N SER A 14 26.23 9.47 10.56
CA SER A 14 26.93 10.75 10.61
C SER A 14 26.04 11.84 10.01
N GLN A 15 25.95 12.94 10.75
CA GLN A 15 25.47 14.28 10.38
C GLN A 15 24.00 14.66 10.67
N ASN A 16 23.87 15.49 11.71
CA ASN A 16 22.95 16.63 11.88
C ASN A 16 21.77 16.72 10.88
N SER A 17 20.68 16.02 11.16
CA SER A 17 19.38 16.25 10.51
C SER A 17 18.34 16.54 11.57
N SER A 18 17.71 17.71 11.51
CA SER A 18 16.58 18.08 12.37
C SER A 18 15.39 17.17 12.09
N VAL A 19 15.31 16.05 12.81
CA VAL A 19 14.22 15.08 12.70
C VAL A 19 12.89 15.78 12.99
N ILE A 20 11.94 15.70 12.08
CA ILE A 20 10.61 16.29 12.29
C ILE A 20 9.86 15.47 13.35
N PRO A 21 9.42 16.05 14.48
CA PRO A 21 8.62 15.33 15.48
C PRO A 21 7.31 14.79 14.90
N LYS A 22 6.87 13.63 15.37
CA LYS A 22 5.72 12.88 14.82
C LYS A 22 4.44 13.70 14.78
N GLU A 23 4.21 14.56 15.78
CA GLU A 23 3.01 15.38 15.93
C GLU A 23 2.93 16.48 14.86
N LYS A 24 4.07 16.85 14.28
CA LYS A 24 4.19 17.86 13.22
C LYS A 24 4.19 17.25 11.82
N ARG A 25 4.13 15.91 11.70
CA ARG A 25 4.13 15.22 10.41
C ARG A 25 2.73 15.25 9.80
N GLY A 26 2.67 15.48 8.49
CA GLY A 26 1.42 15.50 7.72
C GLY A 26 0.86 14.10 7.42
N PRO A 27 -0.13 14.01 6.50
CA PRO A 27 -0.81 12.76 6.14
C PRO A 27 0.03 11.82 5.27
N LYS A 28 1.23 12.24 4.86
CA LYS A 28 2.14 11.42 4.06
C LYS A 28 2.88 10.41 4.96
N LEU A 29 3.18 9.24 4.38
CA LEU A 29 4.13 8.31 4.96
C LEU A 29 5.53 8.90 4.82
N THR A 30 6.27 8.93 5.93
CA THR A 30 7.66 9.40 5.96
C THR A 30 8.55 8.44 6.73
N PHE A 31 9.85 8.49 6.45
CA PHE A 31 10.86 7.76 7.22
C PHE A 31 10.89 8.25 8.67
N GLN A 32 11.10 7.34 9.62
CA GLN A 32 11.13 7.70 11.03
C GLN A 32 12.33 8.61 11.35
N GLU A 33 13.46 8.32 10.70
CA GLU A 33 14.78 8.92 10.88
C GLU A 33 14.82 10.37 10.42
N THR A 34 14.18 10.71 9.30
CA THR A 34 14.19 12.07 8.74
C THR A 34 12.89 12.82 9.05
N GLY A 35 11.76 12.13 8.99
CA GLY A 35 10.43 12.72 9.10
C GLY A 35 9.99 13.56 7.90
N SER A 36 10.85 13.74 6.89
CA SER A 36 10.60 14.55 5.69
C SER A 36 10.63 13.74 4.40
N GLU A 37 11.50 12.72 4.31
CA GLU A 37 11.58 11.85 3.15
C GLU A 37 10.38 10.91 3.06
N ASN A 38 9.83 10.77 1.86
CA ASN A 38 8.56 10.08 1.59
C ASN A 38 8.60 9.22 0.31
N THR A 39 9.81 8.94 -0.19
CA THR A 39 10.02 8.10 -1.38
C THR A 39 10.71 6.82 -0.94
N PHE A 40 10.06 5.69 -1.18
CA PHE A 40 10.54 4.39 -0.76
C PHE A 40 11.00 3.59 -1.97
N MET A 41 12.23 3.06 -1.92
CA MET A 41 12.79 2.21 -2.96
C MET A 41 12.71 0.75 -2.55
N PHE A 42 12.16 -0.07 -3.43
CA PHE A 42 12.02 -1.52 -3.24
C PHE A 42 12.99 -2.20 -4.20
N ALA A 43 14.21 -2.45 -3.72
CA ALA A 43 15.31 -2.94 -4.55
C ALA A 43 15.38 -4.48 -4.67
N GLN A 44 14.74 -5.19 -3.75
CA GLN A 44 14.76 -6.66 -3.68
C GLN A 44 13.35 -7.23 -3.78
N SER A 45 13.24 -8.46 -4.28
CA SER A 45 11.98 -9.23 -4.23
C SER A 45 11.51 -9.40 -2.79
N ASN A 46 10.19 -9.47 -2.58
CA ASN A 46 9.55 -9.67 -1.27
C ASN A 46 9.80 -8.53 -0.26
N THR A 47 10.15 -7.34 -0.71
CA THR A 47 10.18 -6.14 0.14
C THR A 47 8.79 -5.50 0.21
N PHE A 48 8.37 -5.12 1.41
CA PHE A 48 7.07 -4.49 1.63
C PHE A 48 7.10 -3.52 2.80
N ILE A 49 6.19 -2.56 2.77
CA ILE A 49 5.89 -1.69 3.89
C ILE A 49 4.54 -2.15 4.45
N GLN A 50 4.55 -2.65 5.68
CA GLN A 50 3.32 -2.99 6.39
C GLN A 50 2.90 -1.83 7.28
N ILE A 51 1.62 -1.51 7.25
CA ILE A 51 1.01 -0.50 8.10
C ILE A 51 -0.12 -1.16 8.88
N ASP A 52 0.08 -1.28 10.19
CA ASP A 52 -0.87 -1.93 11.06
C ASP A 52 -2.12 -1.05 11.27
N GLY A 53 -3.28 -1.71 11.27
CA GLY A 53 -4.58 -1.04 11.36
C GLY A 53 -4.85 -0.27 12.64
N ASP A 54 -4.10 -0.57 13.70
CA ASP A 54 -4.18 0.13 14.98
C ASP A 54 -3.52 1.52 14.90
N ILE A 55 -2.60 1.73 13.94
CA ILE A 55 -1.90 2.99 13.71
C ILE A 55 -2.74 3.94 12.86
N ILE A 56 -3.62 3.42 11.98
CA ILE A 56 -4.49 4.25 11.13
C ILE A 56 -5.97 3.99 11.40
N GLN A 57 -6.50 4.73 12.37
CA GLN A 57 -7.95 4.71 12.68
C GLN A 57 -8.83 5.17 11.50
N THR A 58 -8.30 6.00 10.58
CA THR A 58 -9.01 6.48 9.38
C THR A 58 -9.11 5.45 8.25
N PHE A 59 -8.38 4.32 8.33
CA PHE A 59 -8.53 3.20 7.41
C PHE A 59 -9.38 2.07 8.00
N GLN A 60 -9.97 2.23 9.18
CA GLN A 60 -11.12 1.40 9.55
C GLN A 60 -12.18 1.53 8.45
N LEU A 61 -12.99 0.50 8.15
CA LEU A 61 -13.89 0.55 6.97
C LEU A 61 -15.02 1.61 7.09
N ARG A 62 -14.88 2.59 7.97
CA ARG A 62 -15.75 3.71 8.23
C ARG A 62 -15.32 4.89 7.33
N LEU A 63 -16.02 5.06 6.19
CA LEU A 63 -16.00 6.25 5.30
C LEU A 63 -14.91 6.30 4.20
N CYS A 64 -15.23 7.05 3.13
CA CYS A 64 -14.49 7.29 1.88
C CYS A 64 -13.01 6.91 1.93
N ARG A 65 -12.63 5.83 1.23
CA ARG A 65 -11.24 5.41 1.12
C ARG A 65 -10.62 6.10 -0.07
N GLN A 66 -9.87 7.17 0.16
CA GLN A 66 -8.95 7.69 -0.82
C GLN A 66 -7.54 7.17 -0.52
N ILE A 67 -7.00 6.38 -1.43
CA ILE A 67 -5.59 6.00 -1.44
C ILE A 67 -4.93 6.77 -2.57
N SER A 68 -3.97 7.63 -2.23
CA SER A 68 -3.19 8.40 -3.20
C SER A 68 -1.70 8.14 -3.00
N PHE A 69 -1.02 7.76 -4.08
CA PHE A 69 0.42 7.54 -4.08
C PHE A 69 1.00 7.81 -5.47
N GLN A 70 2.32 7.89 -5.53
CA GLN A 70 3.05 7.92 -6.80
C GLN A 70 3.92 6.68 -6.92
N PHE A 71 4.08 6.17 -8.14
CA PHE A 71 4.99 5.07 -8.41
C PHE A 71 5.77 5.32 -9.68
N ARG A 72 6.96 4.71 -9.75
CA ARG A 72 7.82 4.63 -10.93
C ARG A 72 8.37 3.21 -11.00
N THR A 73 8.19 2.54 -12.13
CA THR A 73 8.68 1.17 -12.32
C THR A 73 9.01 0.88 -13.78
N ARG A 74 9.88 -0.11 -14.00
CA ARG A 74 10.10 -0.77 -15.30
C ARG A 74 9.45 -2.16 -15.36
N LEU A 75 9.05 -2.68 -14.20
CA LEU A 75 8.45 -4.00 -14.11
C LEU A 75 7.06 -4.00 -14.73
N PRO A 76 6.76 -4.94 -15.65
CA PRO A 76 5.44 -5.05 -16.27
C PRO A 76 4.37 -5.59 -15.30
N HIS A 77 4.82 -6.22 -14.20
CA HIS A 77 4.00 -6.83 -13.17
C HIS A 77 4.47 -6.40 -11.79
N GLY A 78 3.56 -5.84 -11.01
CA GLY A 78 3.88 -5.30 -9.69
C GLY A 78 2.62 -5.25 -8.83
N LEU A 79 2.55 -5.93 -7.69
CA LEU A 79 1.61 -5.46 -6.66
C LEU A 79 2.06 -4.05 -6.26
N LEU A 80 1.13 -3.15 -5.97
CA LEU A 80 1.43 -1.80 -5.46
C LEU A 80 0.86 -1.63 -4.05
N VAL A 81 -0.41 -2.00 -3.88
CA VAL A 81 -1.11 -1.94 -2.60
C VAL A 81 -1.92 -3.21 -2.42
N TYR A 82 -1.84 -3.79 -1.23
CA TYR A 82 -2.70 -4.85 -0.75
C TYR A 82 -3.32 -4.42 0.58
N HIS A 83 -4.64 -4.42 0.63
CA HIS A 83 -5.36 -4.03 1.83
C HIS A 83 -6.35 -5.13 2.18
N ASN A 84 -6.30 -5.59 3.43
CA ASN A 84 -7.18 -6.65 3.92
C ASN A 84 -7.66 -6.37 5.34
N VAL A 85 -8.72 -7.08 5.72
CA VAL A 85 -9.29 -7.05 7.06
C VAL A 85 -8.86 -8.30 7.80
N LYS A 86 -8.22 -8.14 8.96
CA LYS A 86 -8.02 -9.25 9.89
C LYS A 86 -9.34 -9.48 10.63
N VAL A 87 -9.98 -10.61 10.38
CA VAL A 87 -11.23 -10.98 11.04
C VAL A 87 -10.92 -11.43 12.47
N PRO A 88 -11.43 -10.75 13.51
CA PRO A 88 -11.23 -11.20 14.88
C PRO A 88 -11.88 -12.56 15.14
N ASN A 89 -11.29 -13.35 16.03
CA ASN A 89 -11.86 -14.65 16.43
C ASN A 89 -13.29 -14.48 16.95
N GLY A 90 -14.19 -15.34 16.50
CA GLY A 90 -15.60 -15.33 16.92
C GLY A 90 -16.50 -14.32 16.19
N ILE A 91 -15.96 -13.51 15.26
CA ILE A 91 -16.76 -12.61 14.43
C ILE A 91 -16.83 -13.17 13.00
N GLN A 92 -18.05 -13.31 12.46
CA GLN A 92 -18.23 -13.64 11.05
C GLN A 92 -18.26 -12.36 10.22
N LEU A 93 -17.20 -12.11 9.46
CA LEU A 93 -17.13 -11.03 8.48
C LEU A 93 -17.06 -11.59 7.06
N GLN A 94 -17.66 -10.88 6.11
CA GLN A 94 -17.45 -11.18 4.70
C GLN A 94 -15.98 -10.94 4.35
N PRO A 95 -15.33 -11.84 3.59
CA PRO A 95 -13.99 -11.61 3.07
C PRO A 95 -13.88 -10.26 2.39
N TYR A 96 -12.82 -9.51 2.70
CA TYR A 96 -12.53 -8.22 2.09
C TYR A 96 -11.08 -8.17 1.67
N ALA A 97 -10.84 -7.75 0.43
CA ALA A 97 -9.50 -7.41 -0.04
C ALA A 97 -9.55 -6.34 -1.13
N LEU A 98 -8.57 -5.43 -1.12
CA LEU A 98 -8.31 -4.47 -2.18
C LEU A 98 -6.88 -4.67 -2.69
N TYR A 99 -6.76 -4.77 -4.01
CA TYR A 99 -5.48 -4.86 -4.70
C TYR A 99 -5.36 -3.69 -5.67
N ILE A 100 -4.20 -3.03 -5.67
CA ILE A 100 -3.78 -2.11 -6.73
C ILE A 100 -2.51 -2.70 -7.31
N ILE A 101 -2.51 -3.00 -8.61
CA ILE A 101 -1.50 -3.82 -9.28
C ILE A 101 -1.13 -3.17 -10.61
N VAL A 102 0.15 -3.17 -11.00
CA VAL A 102 0.56 -3.06 -12.40
C VAL A 102 0.51 -4.46 -13.02
N GLN A 103 -0.25 -4.63 -14.09
CA GLN A 103 -0.34 -5.89 -14.83
C GLN A 103 -0.20 -5.59 -16.33
N GLN A 104 0.84 -6.15 -16.97
CA GLN A 104 1.15 -5.89 -18.37
C GLN A 104 1.28 -4.38 -18.66
N GLY A 105 1.92 -3.64 -17.75
CA GLY A 105 2.08 -2.19 -17.88
C GLY A 105 0.80 -1.36 -17.72
N GLN A 106 -0.32 -1.96 -17.29
CA GLN A 106 -1.58 -1.26 -17.01
C GLN A 106 -1.85 -1.28 -15.51
N LEU A 107 -2.52 -0.25 -14.99
CA LEU A 107 -2.96 -0.25 -13.59
C LEU A 107 -4.25 -1.05 -13.50
N LYS A 108 -4.32 -2.01 -12.59
CA LYS A 108 -5.49 -2.82 -12.29
C LYS A 108 -5.84 -2.68 -10.82
N VAL A 109 -7.08 -2.29 -10.55
CA VAL A 109 -7.66 -2.22 -9.21
C VAL A 109 -8.66 -3.34 -9.07
N VAL A 110 -8.50 -4.19 -8.05
CA VAL A 110 -9.40 -5.32 -7.77
C VAL A 110 -9.94 -5.18 -6.36
N HIS A 111 -11.26 -5.21 -6.22
CA HIS A 111 -11.94 -5.17 -4.93
C HIS A 111 -12.77 -6.44 -4.76
N VAL A 112 -12.55 -7.16 -3.67
CA VAL A 112 -13.24 -8.38 -3.28
C VAL A 112 -14.06 -8.10 -2.03
N TYR A 113 -15.36 -8.44 -2.08
CA TYR A 113 -16.25 -8.39 -0.93
C TYR A 113 -17.18 -9.60 -0.93
N GLY A 114 -17.03 -10.47 0.07
CA GLY A 114 -17.77 -11.73 0.15
C GLY A 114 -17.47 -12.61 -1.06
N LYS A 115 -18.50 -12.90 -1.86
CA LYS A 115 -18.40 -13.66 -3.11
C LYS A 115 -18.26 -12.77 -4.36
N HIS A 116 -18.34 -11.44 -4.19
CA HIS A 116 -18.31 -10.49 -5.29
C HIS A 116 -16.88 -9.98 -5.50
N SER A 117 -16.52 -9.78 -6.77
CA SER A 117 -15.24 -9.21 -7.17
C SER A 117 -15.46 -8.23 -8.32
N THR A 118 -14.94 -7.01 -8.17
CA THR A 118 -14.94 -5.99 -9.21
C THR A 118 -13.50 -5.67 -9.60
N ALA A 119 -13.25 -5.52 -10.90
CA ALA A 119 -11.94 -5.14 -11.40
C ALA A 119 -12.05 -3.97 -12.39
N LEU A 120 -11.17 -2.98 -12.24
CA LEU A 120 -11.02 -1.86 -13.16
C LEU A 120 -9.58 -1.85 -13.68
N THR A 121 -9.40 -1.64 -14.98
CA THR A 121 -8.07 -1.49 -15.61
C THR A 121 -7.97 -0.12 -16.27
N VAL A 122 -6.89 0.60 -16.02
CA VAL A 122 -6.68 1.99 -16.46
C VAL A 122 -5.23 2.20 -16.91
N GLY A 123 -5.05 3.07 -17.90
CA GLY A 123 -3.74 3.45 -18.41
C GLY A 123 -3.10 2.36 -19.27
N ARG A 124 -1.96 2.71 -19.89
CA ARG A 124 -1.14 1.82 -20.72
C ARG A 124 0.32 2.21 -20.56
N SER A 125 1.22 1.25 -20.68
CA SER A 125 2.67 1.46 -20.63
C SER A 125 3.14 2.25 -19.41
N LEU A 126 2.54 2.00 -18.24
CA LEU A 126 2.88 2.64 -16.97
C LEU A 126 4.20 2.14 -16.38
N ASN A 127 4.80 1.12 -16.98
CA ASN A 127 6.12 0.59 -16.64
C ASN A 127 7.24 1.25 -17.48
N ASN A 128 7.15 2.56 -17.71
CA ASN A 128 8.03 3.33 -18.59
C ASN A 128 9.11 4.14 -17.84
N ASP A 129 9.41 3.77 -16.59
CA ASP A 129 10.37 4.48 -15.74
C ASP A 129 10.04 5.97 -15.49
N GLN A 130 8.77 6.36 -15.63
CA GLN A 130 8.28 7.70 -15.28
C GLN A 130 7.44 7.65 -14.01
N TRP A 131 7.33 8.79 -13.33
CA TRP A 131 6.45 8.94 -12.19
C TRP A 131 4.99 9.02 -12.63
N HIS A 132 4.15 8.18 -12.03
CA HIS A 132 2.70 8.16 -12.24
C HIS A 132 1.99 8.46 -10.93
N THR A 133 0.95 9.29 -10.98
CA THR A 133 0.08 9.55 -9.83
C THR A 133 -1.14 8.66 -9.89
N VAL A 134 -1.42 7.95 -8.79
CA VAL A 134 -2.60 7.11 -8.63
C VAL A 134 -3.45 7.68 -7.51
N THR A 135 -4.73 7.86 -7.78
CA THR A 135 -5.74 8.14 -6.77
C THR A 135 -6.88 7.16 -6.96
N VAL A 136 -7.12 6.33 -5.95
CA VAL A 136 -8.25 5.40 -5.89
C VAL A 136 -9.17 5.90 -4.79
N SER A 137 -10.37 6.33 -5.16
CA SER A 137 -11.44 6.65 -4.21
C SER A 137 -12.50 5.57 -4.26
N HIS A 138 -12.97 5.16 -3.09
CA HIS A 138 -14.11 4.27 -2.96
C HIS A 138 -15.04 4.73 -1.84
N ASP A 139 -16.24 5.13 -2.24
CA ASP A 139 -17.32 5.51 -1.34
C ASP A 139 -18.13 4.26 -0.99
N SER A 140 -17.72 3.51 0.03
CA SER A 140 -18.55 2.44 0.60
C SER A 140 -19.31 2.94 1.82
N VAL A 141 -20.60 2.59 1.91
CA VAL A 141 -21.49 2.87 3.05
C VAL A 141 -21.44 1.74 4.12
N SER A 142 -20.58 0.73 3.96
CA SER A 142 -20.55 -0.48 4.80
C SER A 142 -19.51 -0.38 5.93
N HIS A 143 -19.97 -0.43 7.18
CA HIS A 143 -19.17 -0.35 8.40
C HIS A 143 -18.47 -1.69 8.70
N VAL A 144 -17.14 -1.70 8.86
CA VAL A 144 -16.39 -2.84 9.45
C VAL A 144 -15.21 -2.29 10.28
N PRO A 145 -15.03 -2.74 11.54
CA PRO A 145 -13.91 -2.34 12.37
C PRO A 145 -12.61 -3.08 12.00
N ASN A 146 -11.48 -2.37 12.12
CA ASN A 146 -10.07 -2.81 12.07
C ASN A 146 -9.55 -3.40 10.74
N THR A 147 -8.73 -2.64 10.03
CA THR A 147 -8.12 -3.09 8.76
C THR A 147 -6.67 -2.64 8.64
N GLY A 148 -5.79 -3.47 8.08
CA GLY A 148 -4.38 -3.15 7.89
C GLY A 148 -4.04 -3.00 6.41
N ILE A 149 -3.25 -1.99 6.06
CA ILE A 149 -2.78 -1.78 4.69
C ILE A 149 -1.35 -2.28 4.58
N VAL A 150 -1.09 -3.11 3.59
CA VAL A 150 0.26 -3.53 3.20
C VAL A 150 0.56 -2.94 1.83
N ILE A 151 1.54 -2.05 1.74
CA ILE A 151 2.06 -1.57 0.47
C ILE A 151 3.17 -2.53 0.08
N ILE A 152 2.93 -3.32 -0.97
CA ILE A 152 3.87 -4.33 -1.45
C ILE A 152 4.25 -3.93 -2.86
N LEU A 153 5.54 -3.71 -3.16
CA LEU A 153 6.05 -3.76 -4.52
C LEU A 153 6.66 -5.14 -4.76
N GLN A 154 5.87 -6.09 -5.28
CA GLN A 154 6.37 -7.41 -5.66
C GLN A 154 6.19 -7.69 -7.14
N GLU A 155 7.14 -8.37 -7.74
CA GLU A 155 6.96 -9.01 -9.05
C GLU A 155 5.91 -10.12 -8.92
N LEU A 156 4.74 -9.92 -9.54
CA LEU A 156 3.71 -10.96 -9.62
C LEU A 156 4.08 -11.92 -10.75
N THR A 157 4.86 -12.95 -10.45
CA THR A 157 5.01 -14.09 -11.36
C THR A 157 3.68 -14.86 -11.40
N ARG A 158 3.07 -14.97 -12.59
CA ARG A 158 1.92 -15.86 -12.79
C ARG A 158 2.37 -17.29 -12.50
N ASN A 159 1.88 -17.87 -11.41
CA ASN A 159 1.95 -19.32 -11.23
C ASN A 159 1.18 -19.99 -12.38
N LYS A 160 1.91 -20.61 -13.32
CA LYS A 160 1.35 -21.62 -14.21
C LYS A 160 0.96 -22.80 -13.33
N LYS A 161 -0.34 -23.02 -13.13
CA LYS A 161 -0.83 -24.30 -12.62
C LYS A 161 -0.47 -25.37 -13.66
N ASN A 162 0.34 -26.34 -13.25
CA ASN A 162 0.40 -27.65 -13.89
C ASN A 162 -0.84 -28.46 -13.45
#